data_AF-B6W7Z9-F1
#
_entry.id   AF-B6W7Z9-F1
#
_cell.length_a   1.000
_cell.length_b   1.000
_cell.length_c   1.000
_cell.angle_alpha   90.00
_cell.angle_beta   90.00
_cell.angle_gamma   90.00
#
_symmetry.space_group_name_H-M   'P 1'
#
loop_
_entity.id
_entity.type
_entity.pdbx_description
1 polymer ?
#
loop_
_entity_poly.entity_id
_entity_poly.type
_entity_poly.pdbx_seq_one_letter_code
_entity_poly.pdbx_strand_id
1 'polypeptide(L)'
;MYCFVILDNKSRFLDQSFTYHVPEKFENKIQKGMRVIVPFGKGNKNTIAFVYDLVENLTTEFKTKDILEIVDSKALVDEELIDLAFYMNRRYLSPLRSCVRQILPPGKIDKIKEYYYPSKNLKKDDEFYEVFKNKITKKKILNKYNIDEDLLNQYKKNGLIKTSFDINSNQKINYTYIFNLKKDYDDKKLPSNAKKQKEILDYLKYHKDVEYKELLKNTKSSKNSLDSLIEKDLLEIKKLK
;
A
#
# COMPACT_ATOMS: atom_id res chain seq x y z
N MET A 1 -22.22 -21.46 9.93
CA MET A 1 -22.08 -20.02 10.26
C MET A 1 -22.25 -19.11 9.02
N TYR A 2 -22.56 -17.82 9.22
CA TYR A 2 -22.66 -16.77 8.19
C TYR A 2 -21.81 -15.55 8.52
N CYS A 3 -21.39 -14.81 7.50
CA CYS A 3 -20.68 -13.54 7.65
C CYS A 3 -21.41 -12.40 6.96
N PHE A 4 -21.39 -11.23 7.62
CA PHE A 4 -21.84 -9.98 7.03
C PHE A 4 -20.66 -9.18 6.52
N VAL A 5 -20.76 -8.73 5.27
CA VAL A 5 -19.65 -8.10 4.57
C VAL A 5 -20.05 -6.79 3.90
N ILE A 6 -19.08 -5.90 3.78
CA ILE A 6 -19.18 -4.66 3.00
C ILE A 6 -18.24 -4.77 1.80
N LEU A 7 -18.77 -4.51 0.61
CA LEU A 7 -18.00 -4.57 -0.63
C LEU A 7 -17.23 -3.26 -0.85
N ASP A 8 -15.98 -3.32 -1.31
CA ASP A 8 -15.27 -2.11 -1.76
C ASP A 8 -15.71 -1.70 -3.17
N ASN A 9 -16.94 -1.20 -3.31
CA ASN A 9 -17.48 -0.70 -4.56
C ASN A 9 -17.87 0.79 -4.48
N LYS A 10 -17.54 1.57 -5.51
CA LYS A 10 -17.84 3.00 -5.57
C LYS A 10 -19.33 3.36 -5.76
N SER A 11 -20.18 2.40 -6.12
CA SER A 11 -21.60 2.66 -6.35
C SER A 11 -22.34 2.95 -5.04
N ARG A 12 -23.08 4.06 -4.99
CA ARG A 12 -23.95 4.39 -3.83
C ARG A 12 -25.06 3.36 -3.61
N PHE A 13 -25.52 2.70 -4.67
CA PHE A 13 -26.52 1.62 -4.57
C PHE A 13 -26.00 0.36 -3.88
N LEU A 14 -24.69 0.28 -3.62
CA LEU A 14 -24.03 -0.85 -2.97
C LEU A 14 -23.52 -0.50 -1.57
N ASP A 15 -23.96 0.64 -1.02
CA ASP A 15 -23.67 1.04 0.36
C ASP A 15 -24.56 0.31 1.36
N GLN A 16 -24.52 -1.02 1.29
CA GLN A 16 -25.29 -1.92 2.14
C GLN A 16 -24.47 -3.13 2.54
N SER A 17 -24.91 -3.80 3.59
CA SER A 17 -24.37 -5.09 3.99
C SER A 17 -24.83 -6.21 3.06
N PHE A 18 -23.96 -7.18 2.83
CA PHE A 18 -24.27 -8.43 2.14
C PHE A 18 -23.97 -9.61 3.04
N THR A 19 -24.82 -10.63 2.99
CA THR A 19 -24.65 -11.85 3.77
C THR A 19 -24.14 -12.98 2.89
N TYR A 20 -23.12 -13.68 3.38
CA TYR A 20 -22.57 -14.88 2.75
C TYR A 20 -22.50 -16.03 3.75
N HIS A 21 -22.60 -17.25 3.25
CA HIS A 21 -22.35 -18.44 4.04
C HIS A 21 -20.84 -18.66 4.18
N VAL A 22 -20.42 -19.14 5.35
CA VAL A 22 -19.03 -19.49 5.64
C VAL A 22 -18.89 -21.02 5.56
N PRO A 23 -18.20 -21.56 4.53
CA PRO A 23 -17.90 -23.00 4.47
C PRO A 23 -17.12 -23.50 5.69
N GLU A 24 -17.37 -24.73 6.13
CA GLU A 24 -16.77 -25.37 7.32
C GLU A 24 -15.24 -25.19 7.41
N LYS A 25 -14.53 -25.33 6.28
CA LYS A 25 -13.06 -25.14 6.18
C LYS A 25 -12.55 -23.77 6.64
N PHE A 26 -13.44 -22.78 6.72
CA PHE A 26 -13.15 -21.40 7.08
C PHE A 26 -13.71 -21.00 8.45
N GLU A 27 -14.57 -21.81 9.07
CA GLU A 27 -15.27 -21.41 10.31
C GLU A 27 -14.28 -21.11 11.45
N ASN A 28 -13.27 -21.95 11.63
CA ASN A 28 -12.22 -21.75 12.64
C ASN A 28 -11.15 -20.70 12.27
N LYS A 29 -11.24 -20.11 11.07
CA LYS A 29 -10.23 -19.19 10.53
C LYS A 29 -10.75 -17.76 10.36
N ILE A 30 -12.03 -17.60 10.03
CA ILE A 30 -12.63 -16.30 9.78
C ILE A 30 -12.81 -15.52 11.09
N GLN A 31 -12.57 -14.21 11.02
CA GLN A 31 -12.77 -13.29 12.13
C GLN A 31 -13.35 -11.98 11.61
N LYS A 32 -13.98 -11.20 12.49
CA LYS A 32 -14.33 -9.80 12.21
C LYS A 32 -13.06 -9.04 11.84
N GLY A 33 -13.19 -8.09 10.93
CA GLY A 33 -12.07 -7.28 10.47
C GLY A 33 -11.19 -7.94 9.41
N MET A 34 -11.49 -9.17 8.97
CA MET A 34 -10.79 -9.83 7.87
C MET A 34 -11.39 -9.47 6.51
N ARG A 35 -10.59 -9.60 5.45
CA ARG A 35 -11.05 -9.55 4.06
C ARG A 35 -11.30 -10.95 3.53
N VAL A 36 -12.37 -11.07 2.76
CA VAL A 36 -12.76 -12.30 2.05
C VAL A 36 -12.97 -12.02 0.57
N ILE A 37 -12.82 -13.05 -0.26
CA ILE A 37 -13.23 -13.01 -1.67
C ILE A 37 -14.61 -13.63 -1.79
N VAL A 38 -15.54 -12.90 -2.39
CA VAL A 38 -16.93 -13.33 -2.58
C VAL A 38 -17.36 -13.21 -4.05
N PRO A 39 -18.29 -14.07 -4.52
CA PRO A 39 -18.90 -13.90 -5.84
C PRO A 39 -19.99 -12.83 -5.77
N PHE A 40 -19.86 -11.79 -6.60
CA PHE A 40 -20.81 -10.67 -6.61
C PHE A 40 -21.52 -10.46 -7.96
N GLY A 41 -22.80 -10.09 -7.90
CA GLY A 41 -23.65 -9.84 -9.07
C GLY A 41 -24.05 -11.11 -9.84
N LYS A 42 -24.73 -10.90 -10.98
CA LYS A 42 -25.18 -11.98 -11.88
C LYS A 42 -24.00 -12.75 -12.52
N GLY A 43 -22.91 -12.05 -12.81
CA GLY A 43 -21.71 -12.65 -13.41
C GLY A 43 -20.75 -13.32 -12.41
N ASN A 44 -21.12 -13.43 -11.12
CA ASN A 44 -20.28 -14.04 -10.06
C ASN A 44 -18.84 -13.49 -10.03
N LYS A 45 -18.68 -12.17 -10.19
CA LYS A 45 -17.35 -11.56 -10.20
C LYS A 45 -16.69 -11.67 -8.83
N ASN A 46 -15.49 -12.25 -8.77
CA ASN A 46 -14.68 -12.30 -7.56
C ASN A 46 -14.37 -10.89 -7.08
N THR A 47 -14.84 -10.57 -5.88
CA THR A 47 -14.79 -9.23 -5.30
C THR A 47 -14.29 -9.33 -3.87
N ILE A 48 -13.40 -8.42 -3.47
CA ILE A 48 -12.95 -8.32 -2.09
C ILE A 48 -14.03 -7.65 -1.25
N ALA A 49 -14.36 -8.26 -0.12
CA ALA A 49 -15.30 -7.76 0.86
C ALA A 49 -14.65 -7.74 2.25
N PHE A 50 -15.08 -6.82 3.09
CA PHE A 50 -14.64 -6.67 4.47
C PHE A 50 -15.69 -7.27 5.41
N VAL A 51 -15.30 -8.26 6.22
CA VAL A 51 -16.16 -8.91 7.21
C VAL A 51 -16.29 -8.00 8.42
N TYR A 52 -17.50 -7.52 8.71
CA TYR A 52 -17.74 -6.70 9.90
C TYR A 52 -18.47 -7.46 11.00
N ASP A 53 -19.16 -8.57 10.68
CA ASP A 53 -19.87 -9.36 11.68
C ASP A 53 -20.01 -10.83 11.27
N LEU A 54 -20.21 -11.69 12.27
CA LEU A 54 -20.33 -13.14 12.14
C LEU A 54 -21.50 -13.64 13.01
N VAL A 55 -22.33 -14.52 12.46
CA VAL A 55 -23.49 -15.09 13.17
C VAL A 55 -23.65 -16.58 12.86
N GLU A 56 -24.10 -17.35 13.84
CA GLU A 56 -24.33 -18.79 13.65
C GLU A 56 -25.53 -19.05 12.74
N ASN A 57 -26.63 -18.34 12.98
CA ASN A 57 -27.90 -18.53 12.30
C ASN A 57 -28.45 -17.19 11.81
N LEU A 58 -29.16 -17.22 10.68
CA LEU A 58 -29.88 -16.06 10.15
C LEU A 58 -31.31 -16.03 10.69
N THR A 59 -31.81 -14.83 10.99
CA THR A 59 -33.20 -14.61 11.40
C THR A 59 -34.20 -14.75 10.24
N THR A 60 -33.72 -14.64 9.00
CA THR A 60 -34.53 -14.75 7.79
C THR A 60 -33.89 -15.74 6.83
N GLU A 61 -34.67 -16.67 6.28
CA GLU A 61 -34.20 -17.58 5.25
C GLU A 61 -34.16 -16.90 3.89
N PHE A 62 -32.97 -16.83 3.31
CA PHE A 62 -32.76 -16.42 1.92
C PHE A 62 -31.53 -17.14 1.37
N LYS A 63 -31.48 -17.24 0.04
CA LYS A 63 -30.37 -17.93 -0.63
C LYS A 63 -29.09 -17.11 -0.53
N THR A 64 -28.10 -17.64 0.16
CA THR A 64 -26.74 -17.08 0.23
C THR A 64 -25.83 -17.74 -0.80
N LYS A 65 -24.73 -17.05 -1.12
CA LYS A 65 -23.57 -17.65 -1.77
C LYS A 65 -22.49 -17.91 -0.72
N ASP A 66 -21.53 -18.75 -1.05
CA ASP A 66 -20.37 -19.00 -0.19
C ASP A 66 -19.29 -17.94 -0.37
N ILE A 67 -18.53 -17.67 0.69
CA ILE A 67 -17.21 -17.06 0.55
C ILE A 67 -16.26 -18.02 -0.17
N LEU A 68 -15.42 -17.49 -1.06
CA LEU A 68 -14.48 -18.30 -1.87
C LEU A 68 -13.15 -18.49 -1.16
N GLU A 69 -12.67 -17.44 -0.48
CA GLU A 69 -11.33 -17.39 0.12
C GLU A 69 -11.29 -16.37 1.26
N ILE A 70 -10.50 -16.65 2.31
CA ILE A 70 -10.07 -15.67 3.30
C ILE A 70 -8.71 -15.10 2.85
N VAL A 71 -8.64 -13.78 2.68
CA VAL A 71 -7.43 -13.10 2.17
C VAL A 71 -6.37 -12.93 3.25
N ASP A 72 -6.80 -12.71 4.50
CA ASP A 72 -5.92 -12.33 5.61
C ASP A 72 -5.72 -13.48 6.60
N SER A 73 -4.51 -13.63 7.16
CA SER A 73 -4.26 -14.62 8.20
C SER A 73 -4.64 -14.16 9.61
N LYS A 74 -5.03 -12.90 9.77
CA LYS A 74 -5.54 -12.27 11.01
C LYS A 74 -6.43 -11.09 10.65
N ALA A 75 -7.23 -10.59 11.59
CA ALA A 75 -8.00 -9.36 11.40
C ALA A 75 -7.09 -8.19 10.95
N LEU A 76 -7.51 -7.51 9.88
CA LEU A 76 -6.85 -6.30 9.37
C LEU A 76 -7.17 -5.07 10.24
N VAL A 77 -8.36 -5.08 10.82
CA VAL A 77 -8.94 -4.03 11.65
C VAL A 77 -9.54 -4.68 12.89
N ASP A 78 -9.41 -4.06 14.05
CA ASP A 78 -10.01 -4.55 15.30
C ASP A 78 -11.50 -4.21 15.41
N GLU A 79 -12.17 -4.81 16.39
CA GLU A 79 -13.62 -4.63 16.59
C GLU A 79 -13.96 -3.19 17.02
N GLU A 80 -13.10 -2.54 17.82
CA GLU A 80 -13.31 -1.15 18.26
C GLU A 80 -13.39 -0.18 17.06
N LEU A 81 -12.53 -0.36 16.07
CA LEU A 81 -12.58 0.42 14.84
C LEU A 81 -13.83 0.09 14.00
N ILE A 82 -14.27 -1.18 13.97
CA ILE A 82 -15.53 -1.55 13.30
C ILE A 82 -16.70 -0.82 13.97
N ASP A 83 -16.77 -0.82 15.30
CA ASP A 83 -17.78 -0.10 16.07
C ASP A 83 -17.72 1.41 15.80
N LEU A 84 -16.53 1.99 15.68
CA LEU A 84 -16.35 3.38 15.28
C LEU A 84 -16.94 3.66 13.89
N ALA A 85 -16.75 2.77 12.92
CA ALA A 85 -17.36 2.92 11.60
C ALA A 85 -18.90 2.91 11.66
N PHE A 86 -19.50 2.01 12.44
CA PHE A 86 -20.95 1.99 12.65
C PHE A 86 -21.46 3.19 13.45
N TYR A 87 -20.68 3.68 14.43
CA TYR A 87 -20.98 4.92 15.13
C TYR A 87 -21.00 6.10 14.16
N MET A 88 -19.99 6.24 13.29
CA MET A 88 -19.95 7.32 12.29
C MET A 88 -21.13 7.25 11.32
N ASN A 89 -21.47 6.05 10.84
CA ASN A 89 -22.62 5.84 9.95
C ASN A 89 -23.93 6.28 10.61
N ARG A 90 -24.20 5.85 11.85
CA ARG A 90 -25.43 6.19 12.59
C ARG A 90 -25.47 7.65 13.03
N ARG A 91 -24.37 8.18 13.57
CA ARG A 91 -24.31 9.52 14.18
C ARG A 91 -24.36 10.64 13.14
N TYR A 92 -23.70 10.42 12.00
CA TYR A 92 -23.51 11.44 10.95
C TYR A 92 -24.23 11.10 9.65
N LEU A 93 -25.03 10.03 9.61
CA LEU A 93 -25.74 9.57 8.40
C LEU A 93 -24.81 9.40 7.20
N SER A 94 -23.55 9.09 7.48
CA SER A 94 -22.50 8.97 6.47
C SER A 94 -22.58 7.59 5.82
N PRO A 95 -22.31 7.46 4.51
CA PRO A 95 -22.29 6.16 3.85
C PRO A 95 -21.42 5.15 4.60
N LEU A 96 -21.94 3.94 4.84
CA LEU A 96 -21.26 2.93 5.67
C LEU A 96 -19.89 2.58 5.09
N ARG A 97 -19.79 2.45 3.77
CA ARG A 97 -18.54 2.26 3.05
C ARG A 97 -17.53 3.38 3.32
N SER A 98 -17.98 4.63 3.37
CA SER A 98 -17.09 5.76 3.66
C SER A 98 -16.53 5.66 5.07
N CYS A 99 -17.35 5.24 6.04
CA CYS A 99 -16.95 5.03 7.43
C CYS A 99 -15.96 3.88 7.55
N VAL A 100 -16.25 2.72 6.95
CA VAL A 100 -15.33 1.56 6.92
C VAL A 100 -14.01 1.91 6.23
N ARG A 101 -14.03 2.77 5.21
CA ARG A 101 -12.80 3.19 4.55
C ARG A 101 -11.90 4.05 5.44
N GLN A 102 -12.44 4.75 6.45
CA GLN A 102 -11.63 5.54 7.38
C GLN A 102 -10.86 4.67 8.38
N ILE A 103 -11.36 3.47 8.66
CA ILE A 103 -10.73 2.54 9.61
C ILE A 103 -9.75 1.56 8.95
N LEU A 104 -9.75 1.51 7.62
CA LEU A 104 -8.83 0.69 6.85
C LEU A 104 -7.52 1.45 6.59
N PRO A 105 -6.39 0.74 6.41
CA PRO A 105 -5.16 1.35 5.94
C PRO A 105 -5.37 2.15 4.64
N PRO A 106 -4.61 3.24 4.42
CA PRO A 106 -4.83 4.12 3.28
C PRO A 106 -4.64 3.41 1.93
N GLY A 107 -5.27 3.96 0.89
CA GLY A 107 -5.17 3.41 -0.48
C GLY A 107 -6.38 2.57 -0.88
N LYS A 108 -6.15 1.59 -1.76
CA LYS A 108 -7.19 0.66 -2.23
C LYS A 108 -7.10 -0.65 -1.46
N ILE A 109 -8.23 -1.23 -1.11
CA ILE A 109 -8.27 -2.45 -0.29
C ILE A 109 -7.55 -3.63 -0.98
N ASP A 110 -7.55 -3.68 -2.33
CA ASP A 110 -6.86 -4.71 -3.12
C ASP A 110 -5.33 -4.58 -3.12
N LYS A 111 -4.80 -3.41 -2.72
CA LYS A 111 -3.36 -3.13 -2.68
C LYS A 111 -2.73 -3.41 -1.32
N ILE A 112 -3.54 -3.54 -0.28
CA ILE A 112 -3.09 -3.96 1.04
C ILE A 112 -2.71 -5.44 0.96
N LYS A 113 -1.46 -5.76 1.28
CA LYS A 113 -0.95 -7.13 1.29
C LYS A 113 -0.48 -7.48 2.68
N GLU A 114 -0.69 -8.74 3.05
CA GLU A 114 -0.05 -9.32 4.22
C GLU A 114 1.35 -9.81 3.85
N TYR A 115 2.33 -9.38 4.63
CA TYR A 115 3.72 -9.81 4.54
C TYR A 115 4.11 -10.63 5.75
N TYR A 116 4.90 -11.65 5.49
CA TYR A 116 5.49 -12.58 6.45
C TYR A 116 6.98 -12.25 6.55
N TYR A 117 7.50 -12.25 7.76
CA TYR A 117 8.90 -11.92 8.06
C TYR A 117 9.35 -12.68 9.31
N PRO A 118 10.67 -12.80 9.56
CA PRO A 118 11.18 -13.67 10.60
C PRO A 118 10.98 -13.00 11.95
N SER A 119 10.69 -13.81 12.96
CA SER A 119 10.73 -13.37 14.34
C SER A 119 12.15 -13.52 14.90
N LYS A 120 12.36 -13.12 16.16
CA LYS A 120 13.62 -13.37 16.87
C LYS A 120 13.88 -14.86 17.13
N ASN A 121 12.86 -15.71 17.05
CA ASN A 121 12.93 -17.13 17.36
C ASN A 121 13.31 -17.98 16.13
N LEU A 122 13.20 -17.44 14.92
CA LEU A 122 13.65 -18.13 13.72
C LEU A 122 15.18 -18.11 13.68
N LYS A 123 15.77 -19.29 13.86
CA LYS A 123 17.22 -19.45 13.85
C LYS A 123 17.76 -19.42 12.41
N LYS A 124 19.04 -19.08 12.26
CA LYS A 124 19.70 -18.93 10.94
C LYS A 124 19.93 -20.26 10.20
N ASP A 125 19.93 -21.36 10.93
CA ASP A 125 20.06 -22.73 10.43
C ASP A 125 18.73 -23.35 9.99
N ASP A 126 17.60 -22.65 10.17
CA ASP A 126 16.30 -23.08 9.69
C ASP A 126 16.26 -23.11 8.15
N GLU A 127 15.70 -24.19 7.59
CA GLU A 127 15.58 -24.43 6.15
C GLU A 127 14.98 -23.23 5.38
N PHE A 128 14.03 -22.51 6.00
CA PHE A 128 13.32 -21.40 5.37
C PHE A 128 13.79 -20.03 5.85
N TYR A 129 14.90 -19.94 6.60
CA TYR A 129 15.42 -18.67 7.08
C TYR A 129 15.63 -17.65 5.95
N GLU A 130 16.29 -18.06 4.86
CA GLU A 130 16.56 -17.17 3.72
C GLU A 130 15.28 -16.77 2.96
N VAL A 131 14.21 -17.56 3.04
CA VAL A 131 12.90 -17.22 2.46
C VAL A 131 12.25 -16.08 3.25
N PHE A 132 12.26 -16.18 4.58
CA PHE A 132 11.61 -15.22 5.47
C PHE A 132 12.49 -14.01 5.82
N LYS A 133 13.81 -14.06 5.57
CA LYS A 133 14.77 -12.98 5.85
C LYS A 133 14.29 -11.60 5.43
N ASN A 134 13.62 -11.52 4.29
CA ASN A 134 12.95 -10.32 3.80
C ASN A 134 11.43 -10.48 3.82
N LYS A 135 10.69 -9.37 3.97
CA LYS A 135 9.22 -9.36 3.89
C LYS A 135 8.75 -10.04 2.59
N ILE A 136 7.94 -11.08 2.71
CA ILE A 136 7.40 -11.85 1.58
C ILE A 136 5.90 -12.09 1.73
N THR A 137 5.17 -12.10 0.61
CA THR A 137 3.70 -12.27 0.60
C THR A 137 3.30 -13.75 0.54
N LYS A 138 2.16 -14.13 1.14
CA LYS A 138 1.60 -15.50 1.08
C LYS A 138 1.64 -16.12 -0.32
N LYS A 139 1.13 -15.42 -1.34
CA LYS A 139 1.15 -15.89 -2.74
C LYS A 139 2.54 -16.21 -3.28
N LYS A 140 3.58 -15.46 -2.87
CA LYS A 140 4.96 -15.74 -3.28
C LYS A 140 5.52 -16.95 -2.55
N ILE A 141 5.20 -17.10 -1.26
CA ILE A 141 5.58 -18.26 -0.45
C ILE A 141 5.02 -19.52 -1.13
N LEU A 142 3.70 -19.62 -1.26
CA LEU A 142 3.01 -20.83 -1.73
C LEU A 142 3.37 -21.21 -3.18
N ASN A 143 3.63 -20.24 -4.05
CA ASN A 143 3.86 -20.52 -5.48
C ASN A 143 5.33 -20.75 -5.83
N LYS A 144 6.27 -20.19 -5.07
CA LYS A 144 7.70 -20.20 -5.42
C LYS A 144 8.54 -21.06 -4.48
N TYR A 145 8.07 -21.29 -3.26
CA TYR A 145 8.77 -22.05 -2.26
C TYR A 145 7.94 -23.28 -1.91
N ASN A 146 8.59 -24.37 -1.53
CA ASN A 146 7.92 -25.63 -1.16
C ASN A 146 7.30 -25.54 0.25
N ILE A 147 6.63 -24.43 0.53
CA ILE A 147 5.99 -24.10 1.80
C ILE A 147 4.49 -24.03 1.51
N ASP A 148 3.75 -25.02 1.98
CA ASP A 148 2.29 -25.03 1.90
C ASP A 148 1.65 -24.20 3.03
N GLU A 149 0.32 -24.14 3.02
CA GLU A 149 -0.43 -23.35 3.99
C GLU A 149 -0.33 -23.90 5.42
N ASP A 150 -0.22 -25.22 5.57
CA ASP A 150 -0.15 -25.87 6.88
C ASP A 150 1.19 -25.61 7.54
N LEU A 151 2.29 -25.76 6.80
CA LEU A 151 3.63 -25.42 7.27
C LEU A 151 3.75 -23.94 7.62
N LEU A 152 3.21 -23.05 6.78
CA LEU A 152 3.19 -21.62 7.05
C LEU A 152 2.45 -21.30 8.36
N ASN A 153 1.31 -21.96 8.59
CA ASN A 153 0.54 -21.81 9.83
C ASN A 153 1.29 -22.36 11.04
N GLN A 154 2.01 -23.48 10.92
CA GLN A 154 2.86 -24.03 11.97
C GLN A 154 3.98 -23.06 12.36
N TYR A 155 4.69 -22.49 11.38
CA TYR A 155 5.74 -21.49 11.63
C TYR A 155 5.21 -20.27 12.37
N LYS A 156 4.00 -19.82 12.01
CA LYS A 156 3.33 -18.70 12.69
C LYS A 156 2.92 -19.08 14.12
N LYS A 157 2.32 -20.26 14.32
CA LYS A 157 1.89 -20.75 15.64
C LYS A 157 3.06 -20.94 16.60
N ASN A 158 4.19 -21.44 16.11
CA ASN A 158 5.43 -21.60 16.88
C ASN A 158 6.17 -20.27 17.09
N GLY A 159 5.62 -19.15 16.60
CA GLY A 159 6.20 -17.82 16.76
C GLY A 159 7.50 -17.62 16.01
N LEU A 160 7.81 -18.45 15.01
CA LEU A 160 9.01 -18.33 14.17
C LEU A 160 8.88 -17.18 13.16
N ILE A 161 7.66 -16.94 12.67
CA ILE A 161 7.39 -15.84 11.74
C ILE A 161 6.30 -14.92 12.28
N LYS A 162 6.30 -13.68 11.82
CA LYS A 162 5.30 -12.65 12.15
C LYS A 162 4.66 -12.13 10.87
N THR A 163 3.48 -11.52 11.02
CA THR A 163 2.77 -10.87 9.90
C THR A 163 2.53 -9.39 10.13
N SER A 164 2.63 -8.63 9.05
CA SER A 164 2.30 -7.19 8.99
C SER A 164 1.54 -6.89 7.72
N PHE A 165 0.56 -5.99 7.79
CA PHE A 165 -0.08 -5.43 6.61
C PHE A 165 0.71 -4.24 6.11
N ASP A 166 0.92 -4.19 4.79
CA ASP A 166 1.58 -3.07 4.15
C ASP A 166 0.93 -2.81 2.78
N ILE A 167 0.97 -1.57 2.34
CA ILE A 167 0.42 -1.19 1.04
C ILE A 167 1.52 -1.47 0.04
N ASN A 168 1.27 -2.38 -0.91
CA ASN A 168 2.18 -2.57 -2.02
C ASN A 168 2.06 -1.40 -3.00
N SER A 169 2.57 -0.25 -2.58
CA SER A 169 2.67 0.95 -3.38
C SER A 169 4.10 1.01 -3.92
N ASN A 170 4.25 0.84 -5.22
CA ASN A 170 5.40 1.43 -5.92
C ASN A 170 5.19 2.95 -5.97
N GLN A 171 4.98 3.60 -4.82
CA GLN A 171 5.00 5.05 -4.77
C GLN A 171 6.44 5.45 -5.05
N LYS A 172 6.66 5.87 -6.30
CA LYS A 172 7.90 6.52 -6.69
C LYS A 172 7.99 7.78 -5.83
N ILE A 173 8.88 7.77 -4.84
CA ILE A 173 9.18 8.98 -4.07
C ILE A 173 9.71 9.97 -5.09
N ASN A 174 8.91 11.00 -5.38
CA ASN A 174 9.29 12.03 -6.33
C ASN A 174 10.09 13.06 -5.54
N TYR A 175 11.36 13.19 -5.89
CA TYR A 175 12.21 14.23 -5.31
C TYR A 175 12.09 15.50 -6.14
N THR A 176 11.96 16.62 -5.46
CA THR A 176 12.15 17.95 -6.06
C THR A 176 13.59 18.37 -5.85
N TYR A 177 14.27 18.70 -6.94
CA TYR A 177 15.66 19.14 -6.90
C TYR A 177 15.71 20.66 -6.91
N ILE A 178 16.38 21.22 -5.93
CA ILE A 178 16.64 22.64 -5.78
C ILE A 178 18.10 22.91 -6.10
N PHE A 179 18.34 23.90 -6.97
CA PHE A 179 19.67 24.28 -7.43
C PHE A 179 20.03 25.66 -6.90
N ASN A 180 21.30 25.81 -6.51
CA ASN A 180 21.90 27.07 -6.13
C ASN A 180 23.33 27.15 -6.70
N LEU A 181 23.90 28.35 -6.76
CA LEU A 181 25.33 28.49 -7.04
C LEU A 181 26.13 28.08 -5.82
N LYS A 182 27.25 27.38 -6.04
CA LYS A 182 28.24 27.21 -4.96
C LYS A 182 28.81 28.58 -4.57
N LYS A 183 29.18 28.75 -3.29
CA LYS A 183 29.75 30.02 -2.79
C LYS A 183 31.04 30.41 -3.51
N ASP A 184 31.86 29.42 -3.89
CA ASP A 184 33.18 29.61 -4.52
C ASP A 184 33.21 29.10 -5.99
N TYR A 185 32.11 29.28 -6.72
CA TYR A 185 32.06 28.83 -8.12
C TYR A 185 32.99 29.66 -9.02
N ASP A 186 33.65 29.00 -9.98
CA ASP A 186 34.54 29.64 -10.96
C ASP A 186 33.95 29.50 -12.36
N ASP A 187 33.41 30.59 -12.89
CA ASP A 187 32.78 30.66 -14.22
C ASP A 187 33.80 30.63 -15.37
N LYS A 188 35.10 30.79 -15.10
CA LYS A 188 36.17 30.65 -16.10
C LYS A 188 36.31 29.22 -16.63
N LYS A 189 35.73 28.24 -15.92
CA LYS A 189 35.61 26.84 -16.38
C LYS A 189 34.64 26.66 -17.54
N LEU A 190 33.93 27.73 -17.97
CA LEU A 190 32.99 27.67 -19.07
C LEU A 190 33.58 28.16 -20.40
N PRO A 191 33.48 27.36 -21.47
CA PRO A 191 33.78 27.81 -22.83
C PRO A 191 32.97 29.06 -23.22
N SER A 192 33.54 29.91 -24.07
CA SER A 192 32.90 31.14 -24.52
C SER A 192 31.55 30.88 -25.22
N ASN A 193 31.42 29.75 -25.92
CA ASN A 193 30.24 29.32 -26.67
C ASN A 193 29.13 28.65 -25.82
N ALA A 194 29.34 28.43 -24.51
CA ALA A 194 28.40 27.74 -23.63
C ALA A 194 27.21 28.64 -23.18
N LYS A 195 26.49 29.23 -24.14
CA LYS A 195 25.44 30.25 -23.89
C LYS A 195 24.37 29.79 -22.89
N LYS A 196 23.84 28.58 -23.03
CA LYS A 196 22.82 28.02 -22.13
C LYS A 196 23.32 27.72 -20.72
N GLN A 197 24.60 27.35 -20.57
CA GLN A 197 25.21 27.16 -19.25
C GLN A 197 25.36 28.50 -18.53
N LYS A 198 25.76 29.55 -19.25
CA LYS A 198 25.85 30.92 -18.72
C LYS A 198 24.49 31.46 -18.31
N GLU A 199 23.46 31.28 -19.12
CA GLU A 199 22.07 31.66 -18.79
C GLU A 199 21.59 31.02 -17.49
N ILE A 200 21.92 29.74 -17.25
CA ILE A 200 21.60 29.06 -15.97
C ILE A 200 22.35 29.69 -14.80
N LEU A 201 23.67 29.93 -14.93
CA LEU A 201 24.45 30.55 -13.86
C LEU A 201 23.95 31.95 -13.55
N ASP A 202 23.72 32.78 -14.57
CA ASP A 202 23.23 34.15 -14.40
C ASP A 202 21.86 34.17 -13.72
N TYR A 203 20.96 33.26 -14.09
CA TYR A 203 19.67 33.12 -13.41
C TYR A 203 19.82 32.77 -11.93
N LEU A 204 20.72 31.82 -11.60
CA LEU A 204 20.99 31.42 -10.21
C LEU A 204 21.76 32.46 -9.39
N LYS A 205 22.42 33.45 -10.02
CA LYS A 205 23.03 34.61 -9.30
C LYS A 205 21.96 35.46 -8.61
N TYR A 206 20.82 35.66 -9.29
CA TYR A 206 19.74 36.52 -8.82
C TYR A 206 18.62 35.74 -8.12
N HIS A 207 18.49 34.44 -8.40
CA HIS A 207 17.49 33.56 -7.82
C HIS A 207 18.15 32.39 -7.09
N LYS A 208 18.11 32.41 -5.75
CA LYS A 208 18.61 31.33 -4.91
C LYS A 208 17.55 30.25 -4.74
N ASP A 209 18.01 29.01 -4.55
CA ASP A 209 17.17 27.85 -4.25
C ASP A 209 16.02 27.65 -5.26
N VAL A 210 16.38 27.50 -6.54
CA VAL A 210 15.41 27.36 -7.65
C VAL A 210 15.10 25.90 -7.94
N GLU A 211 13.81 25.57 -8.15
CA GLU A 211 13.39 24.23 -8.58
C GLU A 211 13.90 23.89 -9.99
N TYR A 212 14.37 22.65 -10.20
CA TYR A 212 14.76 22.08 -11.50
C TYR A 212 13.87 22.50 -12.68
N LYS A 213 12.55 22.31 -12.57
CA LYS A 213 11.61 22.56 -13.66
C LYS A 213 11.49 24.06 -13.94
N GLU A 214 11.46 24.86 -12.89
CA GLU A 214 11.41 26.32 -12.99
C GLU A 214 12.70 26.85 -13.63
N LEU A 215 13.85 26.36 -13.19
CA LEU A 215 15.16 26.72 -13.70
C LEU A 215 15.27 26.47 -15.20
N LEU A 216 14.93 25.26 -15.67
CA LEU A 216 15.00 24.94 -17.10
C LEU A 216 13.98 25.74 -17.92
N LYS A 217 12.78 25.98 -17.38
CA LYS A 217 11.74 26.77 -18.05
C LYS A 217 12.17 28.23 -18.22
N ASN A 218 12.64 28.86 -17.16
CA ASN A 218 12.97 30.29 -17.15
C ASN A 218 14.27 30.59 -17.92
N THR A 219 15.22 29.67 -17.90
CA THR A 219 16.48 29.77 -18.68
C THR A 219 16.33 29.23 -20.11
N LYS A 220 15.18 28.65 -20.46
CA LYS A 220 14.97 27.94 -21.75
C LYS A 220 16.14 27.02 -22.09
N SER A 221 16.64 26.30 -21.10
CA SER A 221 17.84 25.47 -21.20
C SER A 221 17.50 24.00 -21.17
N SER A 222 18.40 23.19 -21.73
CA SER A 222 18.23 21.73 -21.74
C SER A 222 18.76 21.11 -20.45
N LYS A 223 18.29 19.89 -20.14
CA LYS A 223 18.84 19.09 -19.05
C LYS A 223 20.34 18.87 -19.20
N ASN A 224 20.83 18.61 -20.41
CA ASN A 224 22.26 18.38 -20.67
C ASN A 224 23.12 19.62 -20.31
N SER A 225 22.57 20.82 -20.49
CA SER A 225 23.26 22.05 -20.09
C SER A 225 23.39 22.15 -18.56
N LEU A 226 22.37 21.73 -17.82
CA LEU A 226 22.40 21.66 -16.36
C LEU A 226 23.31 20.53 -15.86
N ASP A 227 23.20 19.33 -16.43
CA ASP A 227 24.01 18.16 -16.06
C ASP A 227 25.52 18.47 -16.22
N SER A 228 25.90 19.15 -17.30
CA SER A 228 27.30 19.60 -17.49
C SER A 228 27.76 20.61 -16.43
N LEU A 229 26.89 21.47 -15.90
CA LEU A 229 27.23 22.36 -14.79
C LEU A 229 27.39 21.61 -13.47
N ILE A 230 26.60 20.55 -13.27
CA ILE A 230 26.73 19.63 -12.13
C ILE A 230 28.06 18.87 -12.20
N GLU A 231 28.41 18.32 -13.36
CA GLU A 231 29.69 17.61 -13.59
C GLU A 231 30.91 18.53 -13.39
N LYS A 232 30.78 19.81 -13.77
CA LYS A 232 31.82 20.84 -13.55
C LYS A 232 31.87 21.35 -12.10
N ASP A 233 31.02 20.82 -11.23
CA ASP A 233 30.96 21.14 -9.80
C ASP A 233 30.64 22.61 -9.49
N LEU A 234 29.84 23.26 -10.35
CA LEU A 234 29.51 24.69 -10.24
C LEU A 234 28.23 24.96 -9.43
N LEU A 235 27.43 23.93 -9.17
CA LEU A 235 26.11 24.05 -8.55
C LEU A 235 26.03 23.28 -7.22
N GLU A 236 25.29 23.82 -6.26
CA GLU A 236 24.84 23.11 -5.07
C GLU A 236 23.45 22.51 -5.34
N ILE A 237 23.24 21.24 -4.98
CA ILE A 237 21.99 20.52 -5.21
C ILE A 237 21.39 20.07 -3.88
N LYS A 238 20.19 20.55 -3.59
CA LYS A 238 19.39 20.09 -2.45
C LYS A 238 18.26 19.21 -2.94
N LYS A 239 18.09 18.04 -2.31
CA LYS A 239 16.99 17.11 -2.58
C LYS A 239 15.90 17.32 -1.53
N LEU A 240 14.71 17.72 -1.97
CA LEU A 240 13.51 17.78 -1.14
C LEU A 240 12.62 16.57 -1.43
N LYS A 241 12.08 15.96 -0.39
CA LYS A 241 11.10 14.86 -0.46
C LYS A 241 9.69 15.40 -0.64
#